data_AF-A0A2K4KL22-F1
#
_entry.id   AF-A0A2K4KL22-F1
#
_cell.length_a   1.000
_cell.length_b   1.000
_cell.length_c   1.000
_cell.angle_alpha   90.00
_cell.angle_beta   90.00
_cell.angle_gamma   90.00
#
_symmetry.space_group_name_H-M   'P 1'
#
loop_
_entity.id
_entity.type
_entity.pdbx_description
1 polymer ?
#
loop_
_entity_poly.entity_id
_entity_poly.type
_entity_poly.pdbx_seq_one_letter_code
_entity_poly.pdbx_strand_id
1 'polypeptide(L)'
;MALGGSYASGVDSFAAAIGNNTSSYGALGASSIAIGDRALASGGNSVAVGGRLNIASGTYSTALGGFGNTASGIYSQASGAYAVADKYGKKAFASGQFSVAGDAQAGKMVLRRKTTDATPTVLTSDGVAGSSTNQVILPDYSTFTFRIQVVAMQKVGDGSKTAGYEFTGVIRRGPGAASTVIKSSTKNVLYEDDAAWDCNVSADGVSGGLSIAVTGAASTNIAWAATVWTTEVTYL
;
A
#
# COMPACT_ATOMS: atom_id res chain seq x y z
N MET A 1 -7.18 -16.21 -24.17
CA MET A 1 -8.41 -16.01 -24.98
C MET A 1 -8.67 -14.51 -25.15
N ALA A 2 -9.04 -14.06 -26.34
CA ALA A 2 -9.37 -12.65 -26.61
C ALA A 2 -10.71 -12.52 -27.34
N LEU A 3 -11.57 -11.58 -26.92
CA LEU A 3 -12.89 -11.32 -27.53
C LEU A 3 -13.02 -9.86 -27.98
N GLY A 4 -13.65 -9.62 -29.14
CA GLY A 4 -14.08 -8.28 -29.58
C GLY A 4 -12.95 -7.28 -29.81
N GLY A 5 -11.96 -7.62 -30.64
CA GLY A 5 -10.84 -6.72 -30.96
C GLY A 5 -9.88 -6.49 -29.79
N SER A 6 -9.71 -7.51 -28.94
CA SER A 6 -8.85 -7.48 -27.76
C SER A 6 -7.52 -8.20 -28.00
N TYR A 7 -6.57 -8.00 -27.09
CA TYR A 7 -5.27 -8.65 -27.11
C TYR A 7 -5.04 -9.45 -25.82
N ALA A 8 -4.66 -10.72 -25.95
CA ALA A 8 -4.32 -11.59 -24.82
C ALA A 8 -3.11 -12.44 -25.22
N SER A 9 -1.96 -12.21 -24.59
CA SER A 9 -0.69 -12.89 -24.91
C SER A 9 -0.10 -13.65 -23.73
N GLY A 10 -0.60 -13.44 -22.51
CA GLY A 10 -0.18 -14.21 -21.35
C GLY A 10 -0.65 -15.66 -21.42
N VAL A 11 0.14 -16.58 -20.88
CA VAL A 11 -0.29 -17.98 -20.68
C VAL A 11 -1.56 -17.99 -19.82
N ASP A 12 -2.59 -18.73 -20.22
CA ASP A 12 -3.88 -18.81 -19.52
C ASP A 12 -4.57 -17.45 -19.25
N SER A 13 -4.32 -16.45 -20.10
CA SER A 13 -4.90 -15.11 -19.96
C SER A 13 -6.25 -14.95 -20.65
N PHE A 14 -7.04 -13.96 -20.22
CA PHE A 14 -8.33 -13.59 -20.82
C PHE A 14 -8.44 -12.08 -21.07
N ALA A 15 -8.80 -11.67 -22.29
CA ALA A 15 -9.09 -10.28 -22.61
C ALA A 15 -10.43 -10.10 -23.35
N ALA A 16 -11.17 -9.04 -23.01
CA ALA A 16 -12.42 -8.71 -23.68
C ALA A 16 -12.69 -7.20 -23.71
N ALA A 17 -13.40 -6.73 -24.73
CA ALA A 17 -13.83 -5.34 -24.86
C ALA A 17 -12.70 -4.30 -24.71
N ILE A 18 -11.47 -4.63 -25.12
CA ILE A 18 -10.32 -3.72 -25.03
C ILE A 18 -10.42 -2.59 -26.06
N GLY A 19 -11.08 -2.82 -27.20
CA GLY A 19 -11.17 -1.83 -28.29
C GLY A 19 -9.83 -1.51 -28.95
N ASN A 20 -8.80 -2.30 -28.65
CA ASN A 20 -7.44 -2.17 -29.15
C ASN A 20 -6.78 -3.56 -29.12
N ASN A 21 -6.28 -4.01 -30.27
CA ASN A 21 -5.67 -5.33 -30.46
C ASN A 21 -4.13 -5.27 -30.56
N THR A 22 -3.51 -4.17 -30.11
CA THR A 22 -2.06 -4.01 -30.04
C THR A 22 -1.50 -4.52 -28.70
N SER A 23 -0.19 -4.74 -28.63
CA SER A 23 0.50 -5.17 -27.41
C SER A 23 0.60 -4.10 -26.31
N SER A 24 0.06 -2.89 -26.54
CA SER A 24 0.04 -1.82 -25.53
C SER A 24 -1.04 -2.02 -24.46
N TYR A 25 -2.07 -2.82 -24.76
CA TYR A 25 -3.20 -3.10 -23.86
C TYR A 25 -3.55 -4.59 -23.91
N GLY A 26 -4.43 -5.01 -23.01
CA GLY A 26 -4.91 -6.38 -22.92
C GLY A 26 -4.26 -7.19 -21.80
N ALA A 27 -4.45 -8.51 -21.87
CA ALA A 27 -4.01 -9.44 -20.83
C ALA A 27 -2.63 -10.03 -21.21
N LEU A 28 -1.57 -9.40 -20.69
CA LEU A 28 -0.17 -9.70 -21.05
C LEU A 28 0.50 -10.63 -20.03
N GLY A 29 0.09 -10.56 -18.76
CA GLY A 29 0.63 -11.40 -17.69
C GLY A 29 0.08 -12.83 -17.74
N ALA A 30 0.84 -13.80 -17.21
CA ALA A 30 0.33 -15.16 -17.03
C ALA A 30 -0.89 -15.16 -16.10
N SER A 31 -1.94 -15.91 -16.45
CA SER A 31 -3.21 -15.99 -15.72
C SER A 31 -3.86 -14.63 -15.45
N SER A 32 -3.64 -13.64 -16.32
CA SER A 32 -4.16 -12.28 -16.17
C SER A 32 -5.52 -12.09 -16.86
N ILE A 33 -6.28 -11.10 -16.39
CA ILE A 33 -7.60 -10.74 -16.92
C ILE A 33 -7.63 -9.25 -17.25
N ALA A 34 -7.92 -8.90 -18.50
CA ALA A 34 -8.10 -7.52 -18.94
C ALA A 34 -9.47 -7.31 -19.61
N ILE A 35 -10.34 -6.50 -19.02
CA ILE A 35 -11.68 -6.22 -19.56
C ILE A 35 -11.98 -4.73 -19.49
N GLY A 36 -12.34 -4.11 -20.63
CA GLY A 36 -12.70 -2.69 -20.73
C GLY A 36 -11.78 -1.90 -21.66
N ASP A 37 -12.22 -0.72 -22.10
CA ASP A 37 -11.55 0.07 -23.14
C ASP A 37 -10.11 0.38 -22.71
N ARG A 38 -9.14 -0.14 -23.47
CA ARG A 38 -7.70 0.02 -23.19
C ARG A 38 -7.30 -0.38 -21.77
N ALA A 39 -7.91 -1.42 -21.20
CA ALA A 39 -7.43 -2.03 -19.97
C ALA A 39 -6.12 -2.79 -20.21
N LEU A 40 -5.21 -2.81 -19.23
CA LEU A 40 -3.93 -3.51 -19.29
C LEU A 40 -3.72 -4.33 -18.01
N ALA A 41 -3.60 -5.65 -18.16
CA ALA A 41 -3.22 -6.56 -17.07
C ALA A 41 -1.89 -7.23 -17.43
N SER A 42 -0.78 -6.67 -16.95
CA SER A 42 0.59 -7.11 -17.31
C SER A 42 1.32 -7.83 -16.18
N GLY A 43 0.84 -7.76 -14.94
CA GLY A 43 1.36 -8.58 -13.85
C GLY A 43 0.88 -10.03 -13.93
N GLY A 44 1.68 -10.98 -13.44
CA GLY A 44 1.19 -12.35 -13.24
C GLY A 44 -0.01 -12.37 -12.29
N ASN A 45 -1.06 -13.10 -12.64
CA ASN A 45 -2.32 -13.17 -11.89
C ASN A 45 -2.98 -11.80 -11.64
N SER A 46 -2.70 -10.80 -12.48
CA SER A 46 -3.27 -9.46 -12.36
C SER A 46 -4.64 -9.35 -13.01
N VAL A 47 -5.45 -8.40 -12.52
CA VAL A 47 -6.81 -8.17 -13.01
C VAL A 47 -7.01 -6.68 -13.26
N ALA A 48 -7.26 -6.29 -14.51
CA ALA A 48 -7.69 -4.94 -14.89
C ALA A 48 -9.09 -5.04 -15.51
N VAL A 49 -10.14 -4.66 -14.78
CA VAL A 49 -11.53 -4.91 -15.20
C VAL A 49 -12.42 -3.70 -15.00
N GLY A 50 -13.23 -3.43 -16.03
CA GLY A 50 -14.26 -2.40 -16.04
C GLY A 50 -13.73 -1.05 -16.50
N GLY A 51 -14.63 -0.22 -17.05
CA GLY A 51 -14.31 1.16 -17.41
C GLY A 51 -13.26 1.30 -18.50
N ARG A 52 -12.36 2.29 -18.36
CA ARG A 52 -11.36 2.66 -19.38
C ARG A 52 -10.00 2.98 -18.77
N LEU A 53 -8.92 2.57 -19.45
CA LEU A 53 -7.52 2.87 -19.11
C LEU A 53 -7.08 2.38 -17.72
N ASN A 54 -7.65 1.29 -17.23
CA ASN A 54 -7.21 0.66 -15.98
C ASN A 54 -5.99 -0.23 -16.19
N ILE A 55 -4.98 -0.09 -15.34
CA ILE A 55 -3.67 -0.75 -15.46
C ILE A 55 -3.39 -1.55 -14.19
N ALA A 56 -3.26 -2.86 -14.31
CA ALA A 56 -2.82 -3.78 -13.27
C ALA A 56 -1.49 -4.41 -13.67
N SER A 57 -0.37 -3.86 -13.20
CA SER A 57 0.99 -4.26 -13.60
C SER A 57 1.78 -4.95 -12.49
N GLY A 58 1.32 -4.87 -11.23
CA GLY A 58 1.89 -5.66 -10.15
C GLY A 58 1.43 -7.12 -10.20
N THR A 59 2.28 -8.06 -9.76
CA THR A 59 1.84 -9.45 -9.57
C THR A 59 0.72 -9.51 -8.52
N TYR A 60 -0.35 -10.25 -8.82
CA TYR A 60 -1.57 -10.30 -8.01
C TYR A 60 -2.27 -8.94 -7.78
N SER A 61 -2.00 -7.95 -8.61
CA SER A 61 -2.63 -6.63 -8.50
C SER A 61 -4.03 -6.60 -9.11
N THR A 62 -4.85 -5.62 -8.68
CA THR A 62 -6.19 -5.41 -9.23
C THR A 62 -6.46 -3.93 -9.48
N ALA A 63 -6.76 -3.57 -10.74
CA ALA A 63 -7.32 -2.27 -11.10
C ALA A 63 -8.80 -2.44 -11.48
N LEU A 64 -9.70 -1.84 -10.69
CA LEU A 64 -11.13 -2.14 -10.75
C LEU A 64 -11.99 -0.90 -11.06
N GLY A 65 -12.75 -0.99 -12.14
CA GLY A 65 -13.80 -0.05 -12.53
C GLY A 65 -13.27 1.35 -12.88
N GLY A 66 -14.21 2.25 -13.21
CA GLY A 66 -13.92 3.68 -13.40
C GLY A 66 -12.90 4.00 -14.49
N PHE A 67 -12.00 4.97 -14.24
CA PHE A 67 -11.15 5.54 -15.29
C PHE A 67 -9.71 5.75 -14.82
N GLY A 68 -8.74 5.21 -15.55
CA GLY A 68 -7.33 5.57 -15.38
C GLY A 68 -6.67 5.11 -14.08
N ASN A 69 -7.16 4.07 -13.42
CA ASN A 69 -6.54 3.57 -12.19
C ASN A 69 -5.28 2.74 -12.48
N THR A 70 -4.27 2.84 -11.63
CA THR A 70 -3.01 2.09 -11.74
C THR A 70 -2.70 1.32 -10.45
N ALA A 71 -2.70 0.00 -10.54
CA ALA A 71 -2.25 -0.92 -9.49
C ALA A 71 -0.93 -1.58 -9.91
N SER A 72 0.19 -1.00 -9.51
CA SER A 72 1.54 -1.44 -9.90
C SER A 72 2.32 -2.12 -8.77
N GLY A 73 1.86 -1.99 -7.52
CA GLY A 73 2.43 -2.73 -6.39
C GLY A 73 2.03 -4.21 -6.42
N ILE A 74 2.88 -5.09 -5.89
CA ILE A 74 2.51 -6.51 -5.69
C ILE A 74 1.34 -6.57 -4.69
N TYR A 75 0.30 -7.38 -4.97
CA TYR A 75 -0.95 -7.47 -4.19
C TYR A 75 -1.73 -6.14 -4.06
N SER A 76 -1.41 -5.13 -4.86
CA SER A 76 -2.04 -3.81 -4.77
C SER A 76 -3.45 -3.78 -5.38
N GLN A 77 -4.27 -2.82 -4.95
CA GLN A 77 -5.61 -2.59 -5.51
C GLN A 77 -5.85 -1.10 -5.75
N ALA A 78 -6.32 -0.73 -6.93
CA ALA A 78 -6.69 0.64 -7.28
C ALA A 78 -8.11 0.69 -7.86
N SER A 79 -8.92 1.67 -7.44
CA SER A 79 -10.29 1.83 -7.93
C SER A 79 -10.76 3.29 -7.92
N GLY A 80 -11.82 3.57 -8.68
CA GLY A 80 -12.38 4.92 -8.82
C GLY A 80 -11.88 5.63 -10.08
N ALA A 81 -11.43 6.87 -9.98
CA ALA A 81 -10.85 7.61 -11.09
C ALA A 81 -9.45 8.12 -10.74
N TYR A 82 -8.45 7.70 -11.52
CA TYR A 82 -7.05 8.11 -11.39
C TYR A 82 -6.34 7.72 -10.08
N ALA A 83 -6.77 6.63 -9.42
CA ALA A 83 -6.10 6.13 -8.22
C ALA A 83 -4.76 5.43 -8.55
N VAL A 84 -3.76 5.56 -7.68
CA VAL A 84 -2.45 4.90 -7.83
C VAL A 84 -2.08 4.10 -6.58
N ALA A 85 -1.99 2.78 -6.74
CA ALA A 85 -1.53 1.83 -5.73
C ALA A 85 -0.22 1.16 -6.17
N ASP A 86 0.92 1.76 -5.83
CA ASP A 86 2.26 1.37 -6.28
C ASP A 86 3.12 0.70 -5.20
N LYS A 87 2.59 0.57 -3.96
CA LYS A 87 3.26 -0.09 -2.84
C LYS A 87 2.70 -1.50 -2.61
N TYR A 88 3.53 -2.37 -2.04
CA TYR A 88 3.17 -3.74 -1.72
C TYR A 88 1.92 -3.76 -0.84
N GLY A 89 0.86 -4.41 -1.31
CA GLY A 89 -0.42 -4.57 -0.60
C GLY A 89 -1.21 -3.27 -0.39
N LYS A 90 -0.85 -2.15 -1.03
CA LYS A 90 -1.62 -0.89 -0.91
C LYS A 90 -2.97 -1.03 -1.59
N LYS A 91 -4.02 -0.58 -0.92
CA LYS A 91 -5.29 -0.23 -1.55
C LYS A 91 -5.34 1.28 -1.72
N ALA A 92 -5.65 1.76 -2.91
CA ALA A 92 -5.86 3.17 -3.20
C ALA A 92 -7.22 3.38 -3.87
N PHE A 93 -7.89 4.48 -3.53
CA PHE A 93 -9.08 4.91 -4.24
C PHE A 93 -9.11 6.43 -4.36
N ALA A 94 -9.63 6.91 -5.49
CA ALA A 94 -9.68 8.32 -5.84
C ALA A 94 -10.96 8.64 -6.61
N SER A 95 -11.39 9.90 -6.57
CA SER A 95 -12.55 10.40 -7.32
C SER A 95 -12.16 11.34 -8.46
N GLY A 96 -10.87 11.41 -8.79
CA GLY A 96 -10.30 12.34 -9.77
C GLY A 96 -8.81 12.59 -9.49
N GLN A 97 -8.26 13.56 -10.19
CA GLN A 97 -6.91 14.08 -10.01
C GLN A 97 -6.92 15.60 -10.20
N PHE A 98 -5.88 16.30 -9.74
CA PHE A 98 -5.66 17.70 -10.09
C PHE A 98 -4.93 17.82 -11.44
N SER A 99 -3.79 17.16 -11.57
CA SER A 99 -2.90 17.17 -12.74
C SER A 99 -2.42 15.77 -13.14
N VAL A 100 -2.12 14.89 -12.18
CA VAL A 100 -1.62 13.54 -12.48
C VAL A 100 -2.28 12.48 -11.58
N ALA A 101 -2.26 11.23 -12.04
CA ALA A 101 -2.89 10.15 -11.29
C ALA A 101 -2.23 9.99 -9.91
N GLY A 102 -3.07 9.81 -8.88
CA GLY A 102 -2.65 9.65 -7.49
C GLY A 102 -2.30 10.94 -6.74
N ASP A 103 -2.45 12.11 -7.35
CA ASP A 103 -2.18 13.39 -6.68
C ASP A 103 -3.26 13.82 -5.67
N ALA A 104 -4.45 13.22 -5.74
CA ALA A 104 -5.54 13.36 -4.79
C ALA A 104 -6.22 12.01 -4.55
N GLN A 105 -5.87 11.32 -3.46
CA GLN A 105 -6.39 9.98 -3.20
C GLN A 105 -6.45 9.62 -1.71
N ALA A 106 -7.05 8.48 -1.41
CA ALA A 106 -6.93 7.84 -0.11
C ALA A 106 -6.24 6.49 -0.25
N GLY A 107 -5.48 6.10 0.79
CA GLY A 107 -4.71 4.87 0.84
C GLY A 107 -5.02 4.03 2.07
N LYS A 108 -4.87 2.71 1.95
CA LYS A 108 -4.89 1.77 3.07
C LYS A 108 -3.80 0.72 2.93
N MET A 109 -3.06 0.46 4.00
CA MET A 109 -2.05 -0.59 4.07
C MET A 109 -2.19 -1.38 5.37
N VAL A 110 -1.76 -2.65 5.34
CA VAL A 110 -1.54 -3.46 6.54
C VAL A 110 -0.05 -3.72 6.62
N LEU A 111 0.58 -3.35 7.72
CA LEU A 111 1.99 -3.57 8.01
C LEU A 111 2.12 -4.59 9.14
N ARG A 112 3.18 -5.39 9.13
CA ARG A 112 3.39 -6.44 10.12
C ARG A 112 4.86 -6.70 10.37
N ARG A 113 5.19 -7.14 11.59
CA ARG A 113 6.47 -7.79 11.88
C ARG A 113 6.38 -8.60 13.17
N LYS A 114 7.38 -9.44 13.41
CA LYS A 114 7.63 -10.04 14.72
C LYS A 114 8.85 -9.39 15.34
N THR A 115 8.87 -9.28 16.66
CA THR A 115 10.04 -8.91 17.46
C THR A 115 10.42 -10.06 18.38
N THR A 116 11.70 -10.18 18.70
CA THR A 116 12.26 -11.17 19.64
C THR A 116 13.11 -10.53 20.73
N ASP A 117 13.29 -9.21 20.67
CA ASP A 117 14.10 -8.41 21.56
C ASP A 117 13.52 -7.01 21.75
N ALA A 118 14.21 -6.20 22.57
CA ALA A 118 13.85 -4.83 22.89
C ALA A 118 14.43 -3.79 21.91
N THR A 119 14.67 -4.17 20.66
CA THR A 119 15.19 -3.26 19.62
C THR A 119 14.03 -2.72 18.77
N PRO A 120 13.97 -1.40 18.53
CA PRO A 120 12.99 -0.80 17.63
C PRO A 120 13.05 -1.44 16.24
N THR A 121 11.88 -1.84 15.77
CA THR A 121 11.75 -2.69 14.60
C THR A 121 10.62 -2.19 13.70
N VAL A 122 10.93 -1.84 12.45
CA VAL A 122 9.96 -1.23 11.53
C VAL A 122 8.96 -2.26 10.98
N LEU A 123 7.66 -1.96 11.10
CA LEU A 123 6.58 -2.70 10.45
C LEU A 123 6.55 -2.38 8.95
N THR A 124 6.41 -3.40 8.11
CA THR A 124 6.36 -3.28 6.65
C THR A 124 5.23 -4.14 6.08
N SER A 125 4.77 -3.86 4.87
CA SER A 125 3.64 -4.57 4.27
C SER A 125 3.96 -6.00 3.81
N ASP A 126 5.23 -6.32 3.64
CA ASP A 126 5.77 -7.64 3.30
C ASP A 126 6.43 -8.35 4.49
N GLY A 127 6.72 -7.62 5.58
CA GLY A 127 7.36 -8.13 6.79
C GLY A 127 8.89 -8.25 6.70
N VAL A 128 9.53 -7.58 5.73
CA VAL A 128 11.00 -7.51 5.62
C VAL A 128 11.52 -6.15 6.09
N ALA A 129 12.81 -5.84 5.85
CA ALA A 129 13.38 -4.53 6.14
C ALA A 129 12.66 -3.40 5.39
N GLY A 130 12.61 -2.21 6.01
CA GLY A 130 11.97 -1.03 5.44
C GLY A 130 12.62 -0.57 4.14
N SER A 131 11.79 -0.17 3.16
CA SER A 131 12.22 0.32 1.86
C SER A 131 11.15 1.23 1.22
N SER A 132 11.46 1.76 0.03
CA SER A 132 10.56 2.62 -0.76
C SER A 132 9.33 1.92 -1.36
N THR A 133 9.13 0.62 -1.12
CA THR A 133 8.04 -0.17 -1.71
C THR A 133 7.12 -0.84 -0.69
N ASN A 134 7.52 -0.91 0.59
CA ASN A 134 6.82 -1.69 1.62
C ASN A 134 6.45 -0.89 2.89
N GLN A 135 6.43 0.43 2.76
CA GLN A 135 5.98 1.39 3.77
C GLN A 135 4.98 2.38 3.15
N VAL A 136 4.45 3.30 3.97
CA VAL A 136 3.78 4.49 3.46
C VAL A 136 4.85 5.46 2.97
N ILE A 137 5.03 5.53 1.66
CA ILE A 137 6.01 6.41 1.02
C ILE A 137 5.30 7.58 0.36
N LEU A 138 5.81 8.78 0.62
CA LEU A 138 5.30 10.03 0.09
C LEU A 138 5.98 10.33 -1.26
N PRO A 139 5.25 10.79 -2.29
CA PRO A 139 5.84 11.50 -3.42
C PRO A 139 6.53 12.80 -2.96
N ASP A 140 7.44 13.32 -3.78
CA ASP A 140 7.96 14.68 -3.54
C ASP A 140 6.81 15.70 -3.58
N TYR A 141 6.93 16.76 -2.78
CA TYR A 141 5.91 17.81 -2.66
C TYR A 141 4.52 17.32 -2.27
N SER A 142 4.45 16.36 -1.35
CA SER A 142 3.19 15.80 -0.87
C SER A 142 2.99 15.97 0.64
N THR A 143 1.73 15.98 1.05
CA THR A 143 1.32 15.99 2.47
C THR A 143 0.24 14.96 2.68
N PHE A 144 0.46 14.03 3.61
CA PHE A 144 -0.50 13.00 3.97
C PHE A 144 -0.98 13.22 5.40
N THR A 145 -2.28 13.06 5.63
CA THR A 145 -2.78 12.74 6.97
C THR A 145 -2.77 11.22 7.14
N PHE A 146 -2.59 10.75 8.38
CA PHE A 146 -2.64 9.32 8.69
C PHE A 146 -3.44 9.03 9.96
N ARG A 147 -4.08 7.86 9.96
CA ARG A 147 -4.66 7.20 11.14
C ARG A 147 -4.15 5.77 11.18
N ILE A 148 -3.61 5.35 12.32
CA ILE A 148 -2.97 4.04 12.49
C ILE A 148 -3.59 3.35 13.70
N GLN A 149 -3.97 2.09 13.53
CA GLN A 149 -4.30 1.19 14.65
C GLN A 149 -3.28 0.06 14.68
N VAL A 150 -2.69 -0.19 15.85
CA VAL A 150 -1.67 -1.22 16.07
C VAL A 150 -2.15 -2.20 17.12
N VAL A 151 -1.92 -3.48 16.90
CA VAL A 151 -2.13 -4.56 17.87
C VAL A 151 -0.86 -5.40 17.99
N ALA A 152 -0.57 -5.82 19.22
CA ALA A 152 0.53 -6.70 19.57
C ALA A 152 0.00 -7.91 20.34
N MET A 153 0.58 -9.09 20.11
CA MET A 153 0.25 -10.28 20.89
C MET A 153 1.47 -11.17 21.04
N GLN A 154 1.75 -11.58 22.28
CA GLN A 154 2.63 -12.70 22.59
C GLN A 154 1.79 -13.95 22.82
N LYS A 155 2.20 -15.09 22.25
CA LYS A 155 1.58 -16.38 22.52
C LYS A 155 2.40 -17.19 23.52
N VAL A 156 1.94 -17.28 24.78
CA VAL A 156 2.52 -18.13 25.83
C VAL A 156 1.46 -18.78 26.74
N GLY A 157 0.44 -19.41 26.14
CA GLY A 157 -0.66 -20.04 26.89
C GLY A 157 -1.45 -19.00 27.70
N ASP A 158 -1.78 -19.30 28.95
CA ASP A 158 -2.53 -18.41 29.85
C ASP A 158 -1.75 -17.14 30.23
N GLY A 159 -0.43 -17.12 30.05
CA GLY A 159 0.41 -15.93 30.27
C GLY A 159 0.53 -15.00 29.07
N SER A 160 -0.28 -15.20 28.03
CA SER A 160 -0.21 -14.39 26.81
C SER A 160 -0.49 -12.92 27.11
N LYS A 161 0.35 -12.05 26.55
CA LYS A 161 0.26 -10.60 26.71
C LYS A 161 -0.21 -9.92 25.44
N THR A 162 -0.88 -8.79 25.57
CA THR A 162 -1.38 -7.97 24.47
C THR A 162 -1.06 -6.48 24.67
N ALA A 163 -1.02 -5.75 23.56
CA ALA A 163 -0.99 -4.30 23.58
C ALA A 163 -1.73 -3.72 22.38
N GLY A 164 -2.23 -2.50 22.52
CA GLY A 164 -2.96 -1.78 21.48
C GLY A 164 -2.60 -0.30 21.49
N TYR A 165 -2.42 0.27 20.29
CA TYR A 165 -2.04 1.67 20.10
C TYR A 165 -2.84 2.31 18.97
N GLU A 166 -3.09 3.60 19.08
CA GLU A 166 -3.61 4.43 17.98
C GLU A 166 -2.71 5.65 17.74
N PHE A 167 -2.54 6.01 16.46
CA PHE A 167 -1.87 7.24 16.07
C PHE A 167 -2.71 8.03 15.09
N THR A 168 -2.69 9.35 15.24
CA THR A 168 -3.20 10.29 14.24
C THR A 168 -2.16 11.37 13.97
N GLY A 169 -2.00 11.79 12.73
CA GLY A 169 -1.01 12.82 12.43
C GLY A 169 -0.98 13.31 11.00
N VAL A 170 0.02 14.16 10.75
CA VAL A 170 0.31 14.78 9.46
C VAL A 170 1.79 14.62 9.17
N ILE A 171 2.12 14.15 7.98
CA ILE A 171 3.49 14.00 7.48
C ILE A 171 3.60 14.69 6.13
N ARG A 172 4.74 15.32 5.86
CA ARG A 172 5.02 16.05 4.63
C ARG A 172 6.37 15.66 4.06
N ARG A 173 6.45 15.63 2.73
CA ARG A 173 7.71 15.53 1.98
C ARG A 173 7.85 16.71 1.03
N GLY A 174 9.01 17.36 1.05
CA GLY A 174 9.42 18.38 0.09
C GLY A 174 10.19 17.75 -1.08
N PRO A 175 11.23 18.42 -1.62
CA PRO A 175 12.11 17.82 -2.63
C PRO A 175 13.03 16.75 -2.02
N GLY A 176 12.97 15.52 -2.54
CA GLY A 176 13.80 14.41 -2.12
C GLY A 176 13.41 13.75 -0.78
N ALA A 177 13.79 12.48 -0.62
CA ALA A 177 13.41 11.64 0.53
C ALA A 177 13.81 12.24 1.89
N ALA A 178 15.01 12.83 1.97
CA ALA A 178 15.56 13.41 3.19
C ALA A 178 14.76 14.62 3.73
N SER A 179 13.90 15.22 2.90
CA SER A 179 13.04 16.34 3.31
C SER A 179 11.77 15.91 4.05
N THR A 180 11.56 14.60 4.23
CA THR A 180 10.37 14.05 4.88
C THR A 180 10.37 14.39 6.36
N VAL A 181 9.24 14.91 6.84
CA VAL A 181 9.08 15.37 8.22
C VAL A 181 7.66 15.13 8.73
N ILE A 182 7.55 14.63 9.97
CA ILE A 182 6.27 14.60 10.69
C ILE A 182 5.96 16.01 11.17
N LYS A 183 4.81 16.55 10.76
CA LYS A 183 4.34 17.88 11.18
C LYS A 183 3.62 17.83 12.52
N SER A 184 2.89 16.75 12.76
CA SER A 184 2.25 16.46 14.05
C SER A 184 1.95 14.97 14.15
N SER A 185 2.07 14.41 15.34
CA SER A 185 1.62 13.04 15.65
C SER A 185 1.13 12.97 17.08
N THR A 186 -0.03 12.38 17.27
CA THR A 186 -0.58 12.04 18.59
C THR A 186 -0.58 10.53 18.71
N LYS A 187 -0.02 10.02 19.80
CA LYS A 187 -0.07 8.61 20.18
C LYS A 187 -1.07 8.45 21.31
N ASN A 188 -1.92 7.43 21.19
CA ASN A 188 -2.82 6.98 22.24
C ASN A 188 -2.49 5.53 22.57
N VAL A 189 -2.14 5.26 23.82
CA VAL A 189 -1.99 3.88 24.31
C VAL A 189 -3.38 3.39 24.69
N LEU A 190 -3.88 2.41 23.95
CA LEU A 190 -5.20 1.83 24.22
C LEU A 190 -5.12 0.87 25.41
N TYR A 191 -4.07 0.05 25.44
CA TYR A 191 -3.81 -0.94 26.49
C TYR A 191 -2.41 -1.54 26.35
N GLU A 192 -1.76 -1.92 27.45
CA GLU A 192 -0.50 -2.66 27.50
C GLU A 192 -0.48 -3.60 28.72
N ASP A 193 -0.26 -4.90 28.53
CA ASP A 193 0.09 -5.82 29.63
C ASP A 193 1.56 -5.66 30.07
N ASP A 194 2.39 -5.08 29.21
CA ASP A 194 3.82 -4.88 29.44
C ASP A 194 4.22 -3.49 28.95
N ALA A 195 4.52 -2.59 29.89
CA ALA A 195 4.90 -1.21 29.58
C ALA A 195 6.28 -1.09 28.90
N ALA A 196 7.05 -2.17 28.77
CA ALA A 196 8.26 -2.18 27.96
C ALA A 196 7.98 -2.33 26.46
N TRP A 197 6.79 -2.82 26.10
CA TRP A 197 6.37 -2.88 24.71
C TRP A 197 6.00 -1.48 24.26
N ASP A 198 6.39 -1.14 23.04
CA ASP A 198 6.10 0.19 22.56
C ASP A 198 5.87 0.25 21.04
N CYS A 199 5.19 1.30 20.60
CA CYS A 199 5.13 1.68 19.19
C CYS A 199 5.36 3.19 19.05
N ASN A 200 6.12 3.59 18.04
CA ASN A 200 6.39 4.98 17.70
C ASN A 200 6.38 5.19 16.20
N VAL A 201 6.08 6.43 15.79
CA VAL A 201 6.10 6.86 14.40
C VAL A 201 7.20 7.90 14.18
N SER A 202 7.88 7.81 13.04
CA SER A 202 8.92 8.77 12.64
C SER A 202 8.96 8.96 11.13
N ALA A 203 9.61 10.03 10.67
CA ALA A 203 9.88 10.21 9.25
C ALA A 203 11.07 9.33 8.84
N ASP A 204 10.91 8.52 7.78
CA ASP A 204 12.00 7.83 7.10
C ASP A 204 12.61 8.78 6.05
N GLY A 205 13.72 9.43 6.40
CA GLY A 205 14.45 10.31 5.48
C GLY A 205 15.24 9.58 4.39
N VAL A 206 15.38 8.25 4.48
CA VAL A 206 16.07 7.43 3.46
C VAL A 206 15.10 7.07 2.34
N SER A 207 13.93 6.53 2.68
CA SER A 207 12.91 6.14 1.69
C SER A 207 11.91 7.26 1.37
N GLY A 208 11.82 8.27 2.24
CA GLY A 208 10.91 9.40 2.12
C GLY A 208 9.48 9.05 2.53
N GLY A 209 9.33 8.41 3.69
CA GLY A 209 8.06 7.82 4.13
C GLY A 209 7.76 7.98 5.62
N LEU A 210 6.66 7.36 6.06
CA LEU A 210 6.28 7.21 7.45
C LEU A 210 6.77 5.85 7.95
N SER A 211 7.71 5.88 8.90
CA SER A 211 8.16 4.69 9.63
C SER A 211 7.26 4.44 10.83
N ILE A 212 6.85 3.19 11.01
CA ILE A 212 6.11 2.72 12.19
C ILE A 212 6.98 1.65 12.84
N ALA A 213 7.63 2.00 13.95
CA ALA A 213 8.54 1.12 14.68
C ALA A 213 7.87 0.58 15.94
N VAL A 214 8.01 -0.72 16.15
CA VAL A 214 7.56 -1.41 17.37
C VAL A 214 8.78 -1.89 18.16
N THR A 215 8.68 -1.86 19.47
CA THR A 215 9.70 -2.34 20.40
C THR A 215 9.09 -3.46 21.23
N GLY A 216 9.72 -4.63 21.18
CA GLY A 216 9.31 -5.80 21.97
C GLY A 216 10.07 -5.90 23.28
N ALA A 217 10.19 -7.13 23.78
CA ALA A 217 11.01 -7.46 24.95
C ALA A 217 12.03 -8.54 24.60
N ALA A 218 13.16 -8.55 25.32
CA ALA A 218 14.20 -9.57 25.20
C ALA A 218 13.61 -10.99 25.31
N SER A 219 14.07 -11.89 24.44
CA SER A 219 13.69 -13.31 24.43
C SER A 219 12.18 -13.56 24.35
N THR A 220 11.42 -12.62 23.79
CA THR A 220 9.96 -12.66 23.75
C THR A 220 9.46 -12.53 22.32
N ASN A 221 8.78 -13.56 21.80
CA ASN A 221 8.23 -13.53 20.45
C ASN A 221 6.85 -12.84 20.43
N ILE A 222 6.81 -11.66 19.81
CA ILE A 222 5.61 -10.81 19.78
C ILE A 222 5.24 -10.56 18.33
N ALA A 223 3.99 -10.85 17.97
CA ALA A 223 3.45 -10.54 16.65
C ALA A 223 2.78 -9.18 16.68
N TRP A 224 3.14 -8.34 15.70
CA TRP A 224 2.63 -6.98 15.56
C TRP A 224 1.94 -6.82 14.21
N ALA A 225 0.79 -6.17 14.20
CA ALA A 225 0.09 -5.76 13.00
C ALA A 225 -0.41 -4.32 13.15
N ALA A 226 -0.29 -3.55 12.08
CA ALA A 226 -0.81 -2.19 12.00
C ALA A 226 -1.65 -2.01 10.74
N THR A 227 -2.81 -1.38 10.88
CA THR A 227 -3.56 -0.86 9.73
C THR A 227 -3.32 0.64 9.64
N VAL A 228 -2.92 1.11 8.45
CA VAL A 228 -2.68 2.52 8.19
C VAL A 228 -3.69 3.02 7.15
N TRP A 229 -4.35 4.12 7.45
CA TRP A 229 -5.23 4.84 6.52
C TRP A 229 -4.67 6.22 6.25
N THR A 230 -4.58 6.61 4.98
CA THR A 230 -4.03 7.90 4.54
C THR A 230 -5.04 8.70 3.73
N THR A 231 -4.99 10.02 3.87
CA THR A 231 -5.53 10.96 2.88
C THR A 231 -4.34 11.69 2.27
N GLU A 232 -4.24 11.64 0.95
CA GLU A 232 -3.01 11.93 0.21
C GLU A 232 -3.24 13.10 -0.74
N VAL A 233 -2.40 14.15 -0.63
CA VAL A 233 -2.32 15.20 -1.63
C VAL A 233 -0.88 15.40 -2.06
N THR A 234 -0.66 15.49 -3.38
CA THR A 234 0.61 15.83 -4.00
C THR A 234 0.42 17.08 -4.84
N TYR A 235 1.35 18.02 -4.74
CA TYR A 235 1.36 19.22 -5.57
C TYR A 235 2.55 19.13 -6.52
N LEU A 236 2.29 19.12 -7.82
CA LEU A 236 3.31 19.05 -8.86
C LEU A 236 3.48 20.39 -9.57
#